data_AF-A0A8H4PZ43-F1
#
_entry.id   AF-A0A8H4PZ43-F1
#
_cell.length_a   1.000
_cell.length_b   1.000
_cell.length_c   1.000
_cell.angle_alpha   90.00
_cell.angle_beta   90.00
_cell.angle_gamma   90.00
#
_symmetry.space_group_name_H-M   'P 1'
#
loop_
_entity.id
_entity.type
_entity.pdbx_description
1 polymer ?
#
loop_
_entity_poly.entity_id
_entity_poly.type
_entity_poly.pdbx_seq_one_letter_code
_entity_poly.pdbx_strand_id
1 'polypeptide(L)'
;MGLTVHVLAPTGRAALQVNGRTTWSYMGWTPDHHKIPMDELANLAFRKFVRHRLKSTDVLIIDEISMIENHHLERINLSMKAARRWKKDDVAAFGGVQVVVTGDFCQLPPVKPFQHCITCGEEMEMDQREIEFDCPNNHGPFREHEKWAFMSDAWEECDFTHVHLKQIHRQQDQHFIKMLQKCRLGIPFSPDETTTLMDHPCHVTNATRLFSTRAEVNKVNLENFSKLRTPIVTYQTLDGFVWRRKQHPHLKHYNNRLADDSLAVLQDHRLERRVELRIGMLVVLLVNLDLEAGLCNGSQGIICGFEDYDPDKIPTSARDNHNALREQQVIRFMSRQGNKVWPRVLFHCGVKRTIYAECVVNSVGSREPSYSLLHRTQIPLVAAWAMSIHKSQGMTLDRVIVNLTKAFEEGQVYVALSRATSLEGLKVEGNPDGLAIGSGGNPDVQQFLREKFGAGLLREHCGTPMGARDRLAS
;
A
#
# COMPACT_ATOMS: atom_id res chain seq x y z
N MET A 1 12.38 -24.24 -18.64
CA MET A 1 11.33 -23.23 -18.39
C MET A 1 11.81 -22.36 -17.24
N GLY A 2 11.53 -21.05 -17.28
CA GLY A 2 11.88 -20.16 -16.16
C GLY A 2 11.01 -20.39 -14.93
N LEU A 3 11.45 -19.88 -13.78
CA LEU A 3 10.70 -19.94 -12.52
C LEU A 3 9.38 -19.16 -12.62
N THR A 4 8.34 -19.67 -11.96
CA THR A 4 7.05 -19.00 -11.78
C THR A 4 7.12 -18.11 -10.55
N VAL A 5 7.27 -16.81 -10.78
CA VAL A 5 7.38 -15.80 -9.71
C VAL A 5 6.06 -15.05 -9.54
N HIS A 6 5.61 -14.91 -8.30
CA HIS A 6 4.46 -14.09 -7.95
C HIS A 6 4.85 -12.97 -6.98
N VAL A 7 4.57 -11.72 -7.36
CA VAL A 7 4.78 -10.54 -6.51
C VAL A 7 3.46 -10.12 -5.89
N LEU A 8 3.45 -10.03 -4.56
CA LEU A 8 2.31 -9.77 -3.71
C LEU A 8 2.52 -8.51 -2.87
N ALA A 9 1.41 -7.95 -2.40
CA ALA A 9 1.42 -6.91 -1.36
C ALA A 9 0.11 -6.95 -0.55
N PRO A 10 0.04 -6.37 0.66
CA PRO A 10 -1.16 -6.35 1.50
C PRO A 10 -2.33 -5.58 0.88
N THR A 11 -2.03 -4.47 0.20
CA THR A 11 -3.05 -3.57 -0.36
C THR A 11 -2.98 -3.52 -1.88
N GLY A 12 -4.13 -3.24 -2.53
CA GLY A 12 -4.18 -3.12 -3.99
C GLY A 12 -3.24 -2.02 -4.52
N ARG A 13 -2.95 -1.01 -3.70
CA ARG A 13 -2.05 0.09 -4.04
C ARG A 13 -0.58 -0.31 -4.02
N ALA A 14 -0.14 -0.96 -2.95
CA ALA A 14 1.21 -1.50 -2.85
C ALA A 14 1.45 -2.54 -3.96
N ALA A 15 0.47 -3.42 -4.19
CA ALA A 15 0.55 -4.44 -5.25
C ALA A 15 0.75 -3.82 -6.63
N LEU A 16 0.06 -2.71 -6.93
CA LEU A 16 0.18 -2.03 -8.21
C LEU A 16 1.49 -1.24 -8.38
N GLN A 17 2.20 -0.90 -7.30
CA GLN A 17 3.54 -0.29 -7.39
C GLN A 17 4.58 -1.29 -7.87
N VAL A 18 4.42 -2.56 -7.52
CA VAL A 18 5.32 -3.66 -7.89
C VAL A 18 4.81 -4.52 -9.05
N ASN A 19 3.78 -4.04 -9.78
CA ASN A 19 3.09 -4.80 -10.84
C ASN A 19 2.64 -6.21 -10.39
N GLY A 20 2.33 -6.34 -9.10
CA GLY A 20 1.88 -7.55 -8.43
C GLY A 20 0.37 -7.60 -8.24
N ARG A 21 -0.07 -8.43 -7.29
CA ARG A 21 -1.48 -8.56 -6.87
C ARG A 21 -1.58 -8.57 -5.35
N THR A 22 -2.77 -8.39 -4.79
CA THR A 22 -2.91 -8.52 -3.33
C THR A 22 -2.72 -9.97 -2.89
N THR A 23 -2.27 -10.18 -1.64
CA THR A 23 -2.22 -11.52 -1.01
C THR A 23 -3.57 -12.22 -1.11
N TRP A 24 -4.67 -11.51 -0.81
CA TRP A 24 -6.05 -11.95 -1.00
C TRP A 24 -6.35 -12.45 -2.43
N SER A 25 -6.00 -11.64 -3.45
CA SER A 25 -6.22 -12.00 -4.85
C SER A 25 -5.39 -13.18 -5.32
N TYR A 26 -4.18 -13.34 -4.76
CA TYR A 26 -3.32 -14.49 -5.03
C TYR A 26 -3.91 -15.78 -4.48
N MET A 27 -4.45 -15.74 -3.26
CA MET A 27 -5.13 -16.90 -2.66
C MET A 27 -6.53 -17.14 -3.22
N GLY A 28 -7.10 -16.14 -3.91
CA GLY A 28 -8.48 -16.21 -4.39
C GLY A 28 -9.51 -16.04 -3.28
N TRP A 29 -9.12 -15.31 -2.23
CA TRP A 29 -9.93 -15.04 -1.06
C TRP A 29 -10.73 -13.74 -1.18
N THR A 30 -11.81 -13.69 -0.42
CA THR A 30 -12.59 -12.51 -0.05
C THR A 30 -12.55 -12.40 1.48
N PRO A 31 -12.98 -11.28 2.09
CA PRO A 31 -13.06 -11.18 3.55
C PRO A 31 -13.81 -12.34 4.21
N ASP A 32 -14.85 -12.88 3.54
CA ASP A 32 -15.61 -14.04 4.05
C ASP A 32 -14.79 -15.33 4.17
N HIS A 33 -13.65 -15.46 3.48
CA HIS A 33 -12.80 -16.63 3.63
C HIS A 33 -12.09 -16.68 4.99
N HIS A 34 -11.92 -15.53 5.67
CA HIS A 34 -11.41 -15.52 7.04
C HIS A 34 -12.45 -15.99 8.06
N LYS A 35 -13.73 -16.11 7.65
CA LYS A 35 -14.83 -16.66 8.47
C LYS A 35 -14.93 -18.18 8.45
N ILE A 36 -14.00 -18.83 7.76
CA ILE A 36 -14.01 -20.26 7.53
C ILE A 36 -12.91 -20.89 8.40
N PRO A 37 -13.19 -21.99 9.13
CA PRO A 37 -12.18 -22.76 9.85
C PRO A 37 -10.94 -23.07 8.99
N MET A 38 -9.75 -23.06 9.59
CA MET A 38 -8.50 -23.20 8.82
C MET A 38 -8.38 -24.55 8.10
N ASP A 39 -8.87 -25.63 8.71
CA ASP A 39 -8.89 -26.97 8.10
C ASP A 39 -9.77 -27.01 6.84
N GLU A 40 -10.95 -26.38 6.90
CA GLU A 40 -11.82 -26.19 5.74
C GLU A 40 -11.22 -25.23 4.71
N LEU A 41 -10.64 -24.11 5.14
CA LEU A 41 -10.01 -23.11 4.26
C LEU A 41 -8.82 -23.71 3.48
N ALA A 42 -7.99 -24.50 4.15
CA ALA A 42 -6.90 -25.24 3.54
C ALA A 42 -7.42 -26.24 2.49
N ASN A 43 -8.60 -26.84 2.73
CA ASN A 43 -9.28 -27.67 1.75
C ASN A 43 -9.89 -26.85 0.59
N LEU A 44 -10.32 -25.61 0.82
CA LEU A 44 -10.79 -24.71 -0.25
C LEU A 44 -9.67 -24.28 -1.21
N ALA A 45 -8.41 -24.34 -0.78
CA ALA A 45 -7.25 -24.22 -1.67
C ALA A 45 -7.25 -25.27 -2.80
N PHE A 46 -8.06 -26.32 -2.70
CA PHE A 46 -8.23 -27.35 -3.75
C PHE A 46 -9.16 -26.96 -4.90
N ARG A 47 -9.69 -25.74 -4.95
CA ARG A 47 -10.28 -25.21 -6.20
C ARG A 47 -9.23 -25.32 -7.32
N LYS A 48 -9.53 -26.08 -8.38
CA LYS A 48 -8.57 -26.55 -9.42
C LYS A 48 -7.55 -25.48 -9.86
N PHE A 49 -8.01 -24.24 -10.02
CA PHE A 49 -7.21 -23.10 -10.49
C PHE A 49 -6.29 -22.51 -9.42
N VAL A 50 -6.78 -22.30 -8.20
CA VAL A 50 -5.98 -21.83 -7.07
C VAL A 50 -4.94 -22.88 -6.74
N ARG A 51 -5.34 -24.14 -6.66
CA ARG A 51 -4.42 -25.27 -6.43
C ARG A 51 -3.29 -25.31 -7.45
N HIS A 52 -3.61 -25.19 -8.74
CA HIS A 52 -2.60 -25.20 -9.79
C HIS A 52 -1.63 -24.02 -9.64
N ARG A 53 -2.13 -22.81 -9.34
CA ARG A 53 -1.28 -21.64 -9.05
C ARG A 53 -0.34 -21.92 -7.87
N LEU A 54 -0.89 -22.30 -6.72
CA LEU A 54 -0.09 -22.58 -5.52
C LEU A 54 0.95 -23.69 -5.74
N LYS A 55 0.63 -24.70 -6.56
CA LYS A 55 1.56 -25.77 -6.96
C LYS A 55 2.62 -25.39 -7.98
N SER A 56 2.34 -24.40 -8.83
CA SER A 56 3.27 -23.95 -9.87
C SER A 56 4.15 -22.80 -9.41
N THR A 57 3.79 -22.09 -8.35
CA THR A 57 4.64 -21.04 -7.76
C THR A 57 5.99 -21.62 -7.33
N ASP A 58 7.07 -21.01 -7.80
CA ASP A 58 8.43 -21.31 -7.38
C ASP A 58 8.96 -20.26 -6.40
N VAL A 59 8.61 -18.99 -6.62
CA VAL A 59 9.02 -17.85 -5.78
C VAL A 59 7.81 -16.97 -5.45
N LEU A 60 7.66 -16.62 -4.17
CA LEU A 60 6.65 -15.72 -3.64
C LEU A 60 7.32 -14.49 -3.04
N ILE A 61 7.11 -13.33 -3.65
CA ILE A 61 7.61 -12.04 -3.15
C ILE A 61 6.45 -11.33 -2.46
N ILE A 62 6.61 -10.86 -1.22
CA ILE A 62 5.59 -10.09 -0.49
C ILE A 62 6.19 -8.75 -0.08
N ASP A 63 5.75 -7.68 -0.74
CA ASP A 63 6.14 -6.31 -0.41
C ASP A 63 5.22 -5.69 0.64
N GLU A 64 5.71 -4.67 1.34
CA GLU A 64 5.06 -3.99 2.47
C GLU A 64 4.59 -4.97 3.57
N ILE A 65 5.47 -5.90 3.97
CA ILE A 65 5.19 -6.98 4.93
C ILE A 65 4.71 -6.48 6.31
N SER A 66 4.98 -5.21 6.67
CA SER A 66 4.55 -4.62 7.94
C SER A 66 3.03 -4.56 8.12
N MET A 67 2.27 -4.52 7.02
CA MET A 67 0.80 -4.49 7.06
C MET A 67 0.17 -5.89 6.94
N ILE A 68 0.97 -6.96 6.90
CA ILE A 68 0.48 -8.33 6.91
C ILE A 68 0.38 -8.81 8.36
N GLU A 69 -0.84 -9.19 8.76
CA GLU A 69 -1.12 -9.81 10.05
C GLU A 69 -0.52 -11.22 10.15
N ASN A 70 -0.07 -11.61 11.35
CA ASN A 70 0.45 -12.96 11.65
C ASN A 70 -0.52 -14.07 11.19
N HIS A 71 -1.80 -13.99 11.55
CA HIS A 71 -2.85 -14.95 11.22
C HIS A 71 -3.16 -15.01 9.71
N HIS A 72 -2.99 -13.90 8.99
CA HIS A 72 -3.13 -13.88 7.54
C HIS A 72 -1.94 -14.57 6.87
N LEU A 73 -0.71 -14.31 7.34
CA LEU A 73 0.49 -15.00 6.84
C LEU A 73 0.40 -16.51 7.09
N GLU A 74 -0.06 -16.90 8.28
CA GLU A 74 -0.25 -18.31 8.67
C GLU A 74 -1.29 -19.02 7.81
N ARG A 75 -2.43 -18.37 7.53
CA ARG A 75 -3.43 -18.91 6.59
C ARG A 75 -2.82 -19.19 5.21
N ILE A 76 -1.94 -18.31 4.73
CA ILE A 76 -1.27 -18.50 3.42
C ILE A 76 -0.33 -19.70 3.50
N ASN A 77 0.49 -19.77 4.55
CA ASN A 77 1.42 -20.88 4.81
C ASN A 77 0.69 -22.24 4.78
N LEU A 78 -0.30 -22.41 5.67
CA LEU A 78 -1.07 -23.66 5.81
C LEU A 78 -1.80 -24.03 4.52
N SER A 79 -2.40 -23.06 3.83
CA SER A 79 -3.07 -23.29 2.54
C SER A 79 -2.09 -23.76 1.46
N MET A 80 -0.89 -23.20 1.42
CA MET A 80 0.14 -23.60 0.46
C MET A 80 0.71 -24.99 0.79
N LYS A 81 0.96 -25.29 2.06
CA LYS A 81 1.32 -26.63 2.53
C LYS A 81 0.28 -27.67 2.10
N ALA A 82 -1.00 -27.40 2.35
CA ALA A 82 -2.10 -28.27 1.96
C ALA A 82 -2.21 -28.45 0.44
N ALA A 83 -2.04 -27.38 -0.34
CA ALA A 83 -2.12 -27.43 -1.80
C ALA A 83 -0.98 -28.25 -2.42
N ARG A 84 0.24 -28.10 -1.89
CA ARG A 84 1.47 -28.68 -2.45
C ARG A 84 1.74 -30.10 -1.98
N ARG A 85 1.19 -30.54 -0.82
CA ARG A 85 1.35 -31.90 -0.25
C ARG A 85 2.76 -32.45 -0.48
N TRP A 86 3.74 -31.81 0.16
CA TRP A 86 5.10 -32.33 0.17
C TRP A 86 5.13 -33.72 0.84
N LYS A 87 6.19 -34.50 0.59
CA LYS A 87 6.29 -35.87 1.12
C LYS A 87 6.04 -35.85 2.62
N LYS A 88 5.31 -36.87 3.09
CA LYS A 88 4.56 -36.97 4.35
C LYS A 88 5.38 -36.69 5.63
N ASP A 89 6.69 -36.52 5.52
CA ASP A 89 7.62 -36.52 6.64
C ASP A 89 8.40 -35.20 6.80
N ASP A 90 8.25 -34.21 5.90
CA ASP A 90 8.85 -32.88 6.09
C ASP A 90 8.14 -31.79 5.26
N VAL A 91 7.26 -31.00 5.90
CA VAL A 91 6.47 -29.96 5.23
C VAL A 91 7.07 -28.59 5.54
N ALA A 92 8.11 -28.19 4.81
CA ALA A 92 8.69 -26.86 5.02
C ALA A 92 7.71 -25.73 4.65
N ALA A 93 8.04 -24.53 5.15
CA ALA A 93 7.24 -23.33 5.04
C ALA A 93 6.73 -23.08 3.61
N PHE A 94 5.48 -22.64 3.50
CA PHE A 94 4.76 -22.36 2.26
C PHE A 94 4.77 -23.54 1.26
N GLY A 95 4.95 -24.77 1.74
CA GLY A 95 5.04 -25.97 0.90
C GLY A 95 6.28 -25.99 0.00
N GLY A 96 7.40 -25.42 0.47
CA GLY A 96 8.70 -25.44 -0.20
C GLY A 96 8.90 -24.35 -1.26
N VAL A 97 8.11 -23.29 -1.21
CA VAL A 97 8.26 -22.13 -2.10
C VAL A 97 9.32 -21.20 -1.53
N GLN A 98 10.17 -20.63 -2.38
CA GLN A 98 11.09 -19.58 -1.94
C GLN A 98 10.28 -18.32 -1.61
N VAL A 99 10.34 -17.86 -0.36
CA VAL A 99 9.66 -16.65 0.08
C VAL A 99 10.65 -15.51 0.21
N VAL A 100 10.33 -14.36 -0.37
CA VAL A 100 11.07 -13.10 -0.21
C VAL A 100 10.10 -12.07 0.33
N VAL A 101 10.40 -11.48 1.48
CA VAL A 101 9.58 -10.42 2.06
C VAL A 101 10.36 -9.10 2.06
N THR A 102 9.66 -8.00 1.79
CA THR A 102 10.22 -6.64 1.85
C THR A 102 9.29 -5.72 2.62
N GLY A 103 9.86 -4.77 3.36
CA GLY A 103 9.10 -3.79 4.13
C GLY A 103 9.88 -3.25 5.32
N ASP A 104 9.23 -2.38 6.10
CA ASP A 104 9.78 -1.76 7.29
C ASP A 104 8.73 -1.77 8.40
N PHE A 105 8.92 -2.60 9.42
CA PHE A 105 7.97 -2.75 10.53
C PHE A 105 7.82 -1.49 11.38
N CYS A 106 8.71 -0.50 11.24
CA CYS A 106 8.54 0.83 11.82
C CYS A 106 7.47 1.69 11.11
N GLN A 107 6.95 1.25 9.96
CA GLN A 107 5.85 1.91 9.24
C GLN A 107 4.49 1.49 9.83
N LEU A 108 3.43 1.49 9.02
CA LEU A 108 2.09 1.16 9.50
C LEU A 108 1.97 -0.33 9.84
N PRO A 109 1.32 -0.66 10.98
CA PRO A 109 1.00 -2.04 11.36
C PRO A 109 -0.15 -2.61 10.50
N PRO A 110 -0.48 -3.90 10.68
CA PRO A 110 -1.71 -4.48 10.14
C PRO A 110 -2.94 -3.73 10.68
N VAL A 111 -3.93 -3.48 9.81
CA VAL A 111 -5.15 -2.75 10.18
C VAL A 111 -6.21 -3.74 10.65
N LYS A 112 -6.75 -3.52 11.86
CA LYS A 112 -7.78 -4.38 12.48
C LYS A 112 -7.33 -5.85 12.55
N PRO A 113 -6.28 -6.19 13.32
CA PRO A 113 -5.86 -7.57 13.47
C PRO A 113 -6.94 -8.39 14.18
N PHE A 114 -6.86 -9.72 14.05
CA PHE A 114 -7.66 -10.68 14.79
C PHE A 114 -9.18 -10.50 14.65
N GLN A 115 -9.68 -10.11 13.48
CA GLN A 115 -11.14 -9.98 13.30
C GLN A 115 -11.88 -11.33 13.38
N HIS A 116 -11.23 -12.41 12.96
CA HIS A 116 -11.81 -13.75 12.95
C HIS A 116 -10.78 -14.79 13.42
N CYS A 117 -11.24 -15.75 14.22
CA CYS A 117 -10.44 -16.83 14.75
C CYS A 117 -9.80 -17.64 13.62
N ILE A 118 -8.50 -17.95 13.73
CA ILE A 118 -7.82 -18.85 12.79
C ILE A 118 -8.39 -20.26 12.81
N THR A 119 -8.70 -20.78 14.00
CA THR A 119 -9.12 -22.17 14.16
C THR A 119 -10.55 -22.39 13.65
N CYS A 120 -11.51 -21.60 14.11
CA CYS A 120 -12.94 -21.84 13.84
C CYS A 120 -13.62 -20.80 12.95
N GLY A 121 -12.95 -19.70 12.57
CA GLY A 121 -13.53 -18.67 11.71
C GLY A 121 -14.56 -17.73 12.37
N GLU A 122 -14.92 -17.96 13.64
CA GLU A 122 -15.84 -17.08 14.37
C GLU A 122 -15.26 -15.67 14.54
N GLU A 123 -16.14 -14.68 14.58
CA GLU A 123 -15.77 -13.30 14.89
C GLU A 123 -15.19 -13.23 16.31
N MET A 124 -14.08 -12.51 16.47
CA MET A 124 -13.40 -12.39 17.76
C MET A 124 -14.05 -11.31 18.62
N GLU A 125 -14.19 -11.60 19.91
CA GLU A 125 -14.62 -10.64 20.92
C GLU A 125 -13.43 -9.80 21.37
N MET A 126 -13.53 -8.48 21.25
CA MET A 126 -12.45 -7.56 21.58
C MET A 126 -12.75 -6.88 22.92
N ASP A 127 -11.76 -6.80 23.81
CA ASP A 127 -11.91 -6.07 25.07
C ASP A 127 -12.10 -4.56 24.83
N GLN A 128 -12.56 -3.83 25.85
CA GLN A 128 -12.82 -2.39 25.72
C GLN A 128 -11.59 -1.54 25.38
N ARG A 129 -10.39 -2.10 25.55
CA ARG A 129 -9.11 -1.40 25.31
C ARG A 129 -8.44 -1.83 24.00
N GLU A 130 -9.04 -2.75 23.25
CA GLU A 130 -8.50 -3.31 22.00
C GLU A 130 -7.13 -4.00 22.18
N ILE A 131 -6.87 -4.58 23.35
CA ILE A 131 -5.60 -5.24 23.70
C ILE A 131 -5.71 -6.76 23.58
N GLU A 132 -6.89 -7.30 23.88
CA GLU A 132 -7.15 -8.74 23.91
C GLU A 132 -8.32 -9.10 22.99
N PHE A 133 -8.14 -10.18 22.24
CA PHE A 133 -9.08 -10.71 21.27
C PHE A 133 -9.38 -12.16 21.63
N ASP A 134 -10.59 -12.40 22.11
CA ASP A 134 -11.06 -13.70 22.58
C ASP A 134 -11.91 -14.40 21.54
N CYS A 135 -11.65 -15.69 21.36
CA CYS A 135 -12.51 -16.53 20.54
C CYS A 135 -13.65 -17.06 21.43
N PRO A 136 -14.92 -16.97 21.01
CA PRO A 136 -16.05 -17.56 21.76
C PRO A 136 -15.91 -19.07 22.04
N ASN A 137 -15.09 -19.76 21.24
CA ASN A 137 -14.78 -21.19 21.40
C ASN A 137 -13.47 -21.46 22.15
N ASN A 138 -12.90 -20.45 22.84
CA ASN A 138 -11.72 -20.57 23.69
C ASN A 138 -10.44 -21.03 22.97
N HIS A 139 -10.24 -20.56 21.72
CA HIS A 139 -8.99 -20.74 20.96
C HIS A 139 -7.96 -19.60 21.19
N GLY A 140 -8.31 -18.59 21.99
CA GLY A 140 -7.46 -17.47 22.41
C GLY A 140 -7.19 -17.49 23.92
N PRO A 141 -6.83 -16.36 24.54
CA PRO A 141 -6.78 -15.01 23.98
C PRO A 141 -5.64 -14.81 22.98
N PHE A 142 -5.86 -13.97 21.97
CA PHE A 142 -4.79 -13.40 21.13
C PHE A 142 -4.59 -11.94 21.53
N ARG A 143 -3.35 -11.47 21.55
CA ARG A 143 -3.02 -10.13 22.02
C ARG A 143 -2.65 -9.23 20.87
N GLU A 144 -3.03 -7.96 20.97
CA GLU A 144 -2.73 -6.92 19.97
C GLU A 144 -1.26 -6.91 19.54
N HIS A 145 -0.35 -7.06 20.51
CA HIS A 145 1.09 -7.06 20.26
C HIS A 145 1.57 -8.23 19.38
N GLU A 146 0.79 -9.31 19.26
CA GLU A 146 1.11 -10.50 18.45
C GLU A 146 0.79 -10.33 16.97
N LYS A 147 0.15 -9.23 16.57
CA LYS A 147 -0.35 -8.98 15.20
C LYS A 147 0.70 -9.07 14.10
N TRP A 148 1.98 -8.91 14.42
CA TRP A 148 3.04 -8.74 13.44
C TRP A 148 3.36 -10.02 12.67
N ALA A 149 3.59 -9.92 11.36
CA ALA A 149 4.01 -11.05 10.53
C ALA A 149 5.18 -11.85 11.13
N PHE A 150 6.15 -11.19 11.78
CA PHE A 150 7.31 -11.83 12.40
C PHE A 150 7.01 -12.64 13.67
N MET A 151 5.77 -12.61 14.16
CA MET A 151 5.26 -13.40 15.29
C MET A 151 4.34 -14.54 14.85
N SER A 152 4.36 -14.92 13.56
CA SER A 152 3.64 -16.09 13.06
C SER A 152 4.52 -17.33 13.03
N ASP A 153 3.91 -18.49 13.22
CA ASP A 153 4.55 -19.80 13.01
C ASP A 153 5.14 -19.88 11.59
N ALA A 154 4.43 -19.38 10.57
CA ALA A 154 4.92 -19.27 9.20
C ALA A 154 6.25 -18.52 9.07
N TRP A 155 6.45 -17.46 9.86
CA TRP A 155 7.70 -16.70 9.84
C TRP A 155 8.83 -17.46 10.51
N GLU A 156 8.56 -18.10 11.65
CA GLU A 156 9.52 -18.95 12.35
C GLU A 156 9.97 -20.11 11.46
N GLU A 157 9.04 -20.81 10.83
CA GLU A 157 9.31 -21.92 9.90
C GLU A 157 10.08 -21.51 8.65
N CYS A 158 9.92 -20.27 8.19
CA CYS A 158 10.65 -19.77 7.02
C CYS A 158 12.15 -19.60 7.29
N ASP A 159 12.54 -19.40 8.56
CA ASP A 159 13.91 -19.08 8.97
C ASP A 159 14.59 -18.06 8.04
N PHE A 160 13.99 -16.87 7.92
CA PHE A 160 14.43 -15.88 6.94
C PHE A 160 15.89 -15.48 7.12
N THR A 161 16.62 -15.40 6.01
CA THR A 161 17.87 -14.61 5.98
C THR A 161 17.51 -13.13 5.97
N HIS A 162 17.98 -12.39 6.98
CA HIS A 162 17.65 -10.98 7.16
C HIS A 162 18.70 -10.09 6.49
N VAL A 163 18.27 -9.16 5.64
CA VAL A 163 19.14 -8.20 4.95
C VAL A 163 18.68 -6.77 5.26
N HIS A 164 19.58 -5.95 5.80
CA HIS A 164 19.30 -4.54 6.12
C HIS A 164 19.89 -3.61 5.06
N LEU A 165 19.04 -2.92 4.31
CA LEU A 165 19.44 -1.87 3.39
C LEU A 165 19.72 -0.57 4.16
N LYS A 166 20.97 -0.08 4.10
CA LYS A 166 21.41 1.10 4.87
C LYS A 166 21.36 2.40 4.08
N GLN A 167 21.40 2.33 2.75
CA GLN A 167 21.45 3.52 1.90
C GLN A 167 20.05 4.09 1.67
N ILE A 168 19.84 5.34 2.09
CA ILE A 168 18.61 6.09 1.86
C ILE A 168 18.77 6.89 0.57
N HIS A 169 17.81 6.73 -0.35
CA HIS A 169 17.83 7.40 -1.65
C HIS A 169 16.84 8.57 -1.75
N ARG A 170 15.78 8.59 -0.92
CA ARG A 170 14.69 9.57 -1.03
C ARG A 170 15.10 10.95 -0.52
N GLN A 171 15.84 11.00 0.57
CA GLN A 171 16.37 12.22 1.16
C GLN A 171 17.88 12.27 0.99
N GLN A 172 18.43 13.47 0.77
CA GLN A 172 19.88 13.71 0.65
C GLN A 172 20.45 14.45 1.87
N ASP A 173 19.62 15.24 2.56
CA ASP A 173 20.01 16.01 3.74
C ASP A 173 20.26 15.09 4.94
N GLN A 174 21.52 15.07 5.41
CA GLN A 174 21.96 14.23 6.54
C GLN A 174 21.32 14.62 7.86
N HIS A 175 21.03 15.90 8.10
CA HIS A 175 20.36 16.34 9.31
C HIS A 175 18.91 15.85 9.32
N PHE A 176 18.21 15.98 8.18
CA PHE A 176 16.86 15.47 8.04
C PHE A 176 16.79 13.94 8.15
N ILE A 177 17.72 13.22 7.51
CA ILE A 177 17.83 11.77 7.60
C ILE A 177 17.97 11.33 9.07
N LYS A 178 18.81 12.00 9.86
CA LYS A 178 18.98 11.68 11.29
C LYS A 178 17.67 11.85 12.06
N MET A 179 16.94 12.93 11.83
CA MET A 179 15.62 13.13 12.45
C MET A 179 14.63 12.03 12.04
N LEU A 180 14.58 11.67 10.76
CA LEU A 180 13.72 10.57 10.28
C LEU A 180 14.10 9.22 10.89
N GLN A 181 15.38 8.92 11.08
CA GLN A 181 15.82 7.68 11.74
C GLN A 181 15.46 7.67 13.23
N LYS A 182 15.57 8.81 13.93
CA LYS A 182 15.09 8.91 15.32
C LYS A 182 13.60 8.59 15.40
N CYS A 183 12.81 9.23 14.54
CA CYS A 183 11.36 8.97 14.44
C CYS A 183 11.05 7.51 14.15
N ARG A 184 11.73 6.92 13.15
CA ARG A 184 11.59 5.51 12.76
C ARG A 184 11.83 4.57 13.94
N LEU A 185 12.83 4.87 14.77
CA LEU A 185 13.24 4.05 15.90
C LEU A 185 12.54 4.43 17.21
N GLY A 186 11.57 5.34 17.18
CA GLY A 186 10.88 5.81 18.38
C GLY A 186 11.76 6.61 19.34
N ILE A 187 12.91 7.10 18.88
CA ILE A 187 13.77 7.98 19.69
C ILE A 187 13.13 9.37 19.70
N PRO A 188 12.84 9.95 20.88
CA PRO A 188 12.26 11.28 20.97
C PRO A 188 13.11 12.35 20.27
N PHE A 189 12.45 13.30 19.64
CA PHE A 189 13.12 14.49 19.12
C PHE A 189 13.63 15.35 20.27
N SER A 190 14.78 16.01 20.07
CA SER A 190 15.20 17.09 20.96
C SER A 190 14.27 18.30 20.80
N PRO A 191 14.26 19.24 21.75
CA PRO A 191 13.56 20.51 21.59
C PRO A 191 13.96 21.24 20.30
N ASP A 192 15.26 21.29 19.98
CA ASP A 192 15.77 21.94 18.78
C ASP A 192 15.32 21.25 17.48
N GLU A 193 15.29 19.91 17.46
CA GLU A 193 14.78 19.13 16.33
C GLU A 193 13.27 19.36 16.14
N THR A 194 12.53 19.44 17.25
CA THR A 194 11.09 19.74 17.23
C THR A 194 10.84 21.13 16.67
N THR A 195 11.57 22.14 17.15
CA THR A 195 11.53 23.49 16.62
C THR A 195 11.91 23.51 15.14
N THR A 196 12.93 22.76 14.73
CA THR A 196 13.36 22.67 13.33
C THR A 196 12.26 22.07 12.45
N LEU A 197 11.56 21.01 12.86
CA LEU A 197 10.49 20.40 12.07
C LEU A 197 9.23 21.29 11.99
N MET A 198 8.98 22.08 13.03
CA MET A 198 7.80 22.94 13.13
C MET A 198 8.01 24.30 12.46
N ASP A 199 9.20 24.87 12.56
CA ASP A 199 9.48 26.26 12.18
C ASP A 199 10.84 26.45 11.48
N HIS A 200 10.97 25.84 10.30
CA HIS A 200 12.06 26.08 9.36
C HIS A 200 11.58 26.81 8.09
N PRO A 201 12.49 27.46 7.36
CA PRO A 201 12.22 27.95 6.01
C PRO A 201 11.80 26.79 5.10
N CYS A 202 10.62 26.90 4.49
CA CYS A 202 10.06 25.86 3.64
C CYS A 202 9.32 26.47 2.42
N HIS A 203 9.27 25.69 1.34
CA HIS A 203 8.61 26.02 0.08
C HIS A 203 7.48 25.02 -0.21
N VAL A 204 6.38 25.18 0.53
CA VAL A 204 5.20 24.29 0.48
C VAL A 204 4.02 24.87 -0.31
N THR A 205 4.26 25.81 -1.22
CA THR A 205 3.22 26.32 -2.12
C THR A 205 2.68 25.18 -2.99
N ASN A 206 1.34 25.04 -3.01
CA ASN A 206 0.64 23.94 -3.68
C ASN A 206 1.06 22.55 -3.18
N ALA A 207 1.50 22.43 -1.93
CA ALA A 207 1.78 21.14 -1.33
C ALA A 207 0.51 20.32 -1.05
N THR A 208 0.66 18.99 -1.09
CA THR A 208 -0.37 18.07 -0.60
C THR A 208 -0.33 18.01 0.92
N ARG A 209 -1.51 18.16 1.56
CA ARG A 209 -1.65 17.97 3.00
C ARG A 209 -1.88 16.51 3.35
N LEU A 210 -1.15 15.99 4.33
CA LEU A 210 -1.36 14.66 4.88
C LEU A 210 -2.14 14.73 6.19
N PHE A 211 -3.17 13.89 6.31
CA PHE A 211 -4.03 13.78 7.49
C PHE A 211 -4.18 12.33 7.93
N SER A 212 -4.50 12.12 9.21
CA SER A 212 -4.74 10.78 9.75
C SER A 212 -6.06 10.19 9.27
N THR A 213 -7.12 11.00 9.15
CA THR A 213 -8.48 10.51 8.86
C THR A 213 -8.98 10.85 7.46
N ARG A 214 -9.85 9.99 6.90
CA ARG A 214 -10.52 10.23 5.61
C ARG A 214 -11.47 11.43 5.66
N ALA A 215 -12.07 11.71 6.82
CA ALA A 215 -12.99 12.82 6.99
C ALA A 215 -12.28 14.18 6.80
N GLU A 216 -11.08 14.34 7.36
CA GLU A 216 -10.25 15.54 7.17
C GLU A 216 -9.87 15.73 5.70
N VAL A 217 -9.44 14.65 5.05
CA VAL A 217 -9.08 14.65 3.63
C VAL A 217 -10.25 15.07 2.75
N ASN A 218 -11.43 14.48 2.97
CA ASN A 218 -12.63 14.78 2.20
C ASN A 218 -13.05 16.23 2.40
N LYS A 219 -13.00 16.74 3.64
CA LYS A 219 -13.32 18.13 3.95
C LYS A 219 -12.43 19.10 3.16
N VAL A 220 -11.10 18.95 3.27
CA VAL A 220 -10.14 19.86 2.61
C VAL A 220 -10.23 19.77 1.08
N ASN A 221 -10.37 18.56 0.52
CA ASN A 221 -10.52 18.40 -0.93
C ASN A 221 -11.82 19.03 -1.43
N LEU A 222 -12.96 18.80 -0.75
CA LEU A 222 -14.25 19.36 -1.14
C LEU A 222 -14.28 20.88 -1.06
N GLU A 223 -13.75 21.46 0.02
CA GLU A 223 -13.65 22.90 0.20
C GLU A 223 -12.83 23.56 -0.92
N ASN A 224 -11.65 23.02 -1.24
CA ASN A 224 -10.80 23.58 -2.28
C ASN A 224 -11.34 23.36 -3.68
N PHE A 225 -11.96 22.20 -3.94
CA PHE A 225 -12.63 21.93 -5.22
C PHE A 225 -13.78 22.92 -5.47
N SER A 226 -14.53 23.26 -4.42
CA SER A 226 -15.68 24.20 -4.50
C SER A 226 -15.25 25.65 -4.72
N LYS A 227 -14.02 26.03 -4.32
CA LYS A 227 -13.48 27.39 -4.53
C LYS A 227 -13.14 27.66 -5.99
N LEU A 228 -12.72 26.64 -6.73
CA LEU A 228 -12.50 26.79 -8.18
C LEU A 228 -13.84 27.10 -8.83
N ARG A 229 -13.90 28.03 -9.78
CA ARG A 229 -15.15 28.39 -10.51
C ARG A 229 -15.17 27.88 -11.96
N THR A 230 -14.12 27.20 -12.39
CA THR A 230 -13.99 26.66 -13.74
C THR A 230 -14.91 25.45 -13.94
N PRO A 231 -15.31 25.13 -15.19
CA PRO A 231 -16.15 23.97 -15.48
C PRO A 231 -15.58 22.64 -14.94
N ILE A 232 -16.46 21.73 -14.52
CA ILE A 232 -16.09 20.37 -14.13
C ILE A 232 -15.98 19.52 -15.38
N VAL A 233 -14.86 18.80 -15.51
CA VAL A 233 -14.73 17.70 -16.45
C VAL A 233 -14.75 16.39 -15.66
N THR A 234 -15.76 15.57 -15.92
CA THR A 234 -16.00 14.31 -15.20
C THR A 234 -15.63 13.12 -16.08
N TYR A 235 -14.91 12.17 -15.49
CA TYR A 235 -14.53 10.91 -16.10
C TYR A 235 -15.09 9.73 -15.29
N GLN A 236 -15.92 8.92 -15.92
CA GLN A 236 -16.42 7.66 -15.34
C GLN A 236 -15.51 6.51 -15.76
N THR A 237 -15.17 5.65 -14.81
CA THR A 237 -14.31 4.49 -15.07
C THR A 237 -14.92 3.56 -16.13
N LEU A 238 -14.05 2.91 -16.90
CA LEU A 238 -14.44 1.78 -17.74
C LEU A 238 -13.85 0.50 -17.18
N ASP A 239 -14.72 -0.28 -16.53
CA ASP A 239 -14.38 -1.61 -16.02
C ASP A 239 -14.80 -2.70 -17.01
N GLY A 240 -14.00 -3.75 -17.11
CA GLY A 240 -14.34 -4.91 -17.93
C GLY A 240 -13.73 -6.20 -17.44
N PHE A 241 -14.41 -7.29 -17.81
CA PHE A 241 -13.99 -8.64 -17.49
C PHE A 241 -14.09 -9.51 -18.74
N VAL A 242 -12.94 -9.76 -19.37
CA VAL A 242 -12.78 -10.69 -20.48
C VAL A 242 -12.84 -12.11 -19.92
N TRP A 243 -14.06 -12.59 -19.75
CA TRP A 243 -14.32 -13.83 -19.04
C TRP A 243 -14.26 -15.05 -19.97
N ARG A 244 -13.27 -15.91 -19.75
CA ARG A 244 -13.20 -17.23 -20.38
C ARG A 244 -14.14 -18.21 -19.68
N ARG A 245 -15.44 -18.06 -19.92
CA ARG A 245 -16.54 -18.79 -19.23
C ARG A 245 -16.33 -20.31 -19.16
N LYS A 246 -15.97 -20.93 -20.28
CA LYS A 246 -15.79 -22.39 -20.38
C LYS A 246 -14.63 -22.87 -19.52
N GLN A 247 -13.54 -22.10 -19.48
CA GLN A 247 -12.32 -22.42 -18.75
C GLN A 247 -12.43 -22.04 -17.27
N HIS A 248 -13.08 -20.92 -16.95
CA HIS A 248 -13.08 -20.32 -15.62
C HIS A 248 -14.51 -20.06 -15.08
N PRO A 249 -15.40 -21.06 -14.98
CA PRO A 249 -16.79 -20.85 -14.58
C PRO A 249 -16.92 -20.29 -13.15
N HIS A 250 -15.99 -20.64 -12.26
CA HIS A 250 -15.91 -20.15 -10.88
C HIS A 250 -15.68 -18.63 -10.75
N LEU A 251 -15.23 -17.95 -11.82
CA LEU A 251 -15.00 -16.50 -11.83
C LEU A 251 -16.27 -15.69 -12.16
N LYS A 252 -17.46 -16.30 -12.19
CA LYS A 252 -18.72 -15.59 -12.51
C LYS A 252 -18.91 -14.32 -11.66
N HIS A 253 -18.55 -14.37 -10.38
CA HIS A 253 -18.70 -13.25 -9.45
C HIS A 253 -17.86 -12.01 -9.81
N TYR A 254 -16.79 -12.14 -10.62
CA TYR A 254 -16.03 -11.00 -11.13
C TYR A 254 -16.84 -10.11 -12.08
N ASN A 255 -17.99 -10.58 -12.60
CA ASN A 255 -18.92 -9.78 -13.39
C ASN A 255 -19.94 -9.01 -12.54
N ASN A 256 -19.96 -9.18 -11.22
CA ASN A 256 -20.92 -8.46 -10.38
C ASN A 256 -20.60 -6.96 -10.44
N ARG A 257 -21.61 -6.14 -10.74
CA ARG A 257 -21.49 -4.69 -10.90
C ARG A 257 -22.20 -3.94 -9.79
N LEU A 258 -21.66 -2.78 -9.46
CA LEU A 258 -22.28 -1.79 -8.57
C LEU A 258 -23.29 -0.94 -9.36
N ALA A 259 -23.98 -0.04 -8.65
CA ALA A 259 -25.00 0.85 -9.24
C ALA A 259 -24.45 1.79 -10.33
N ASP A 260 -23.15 2.09 -10.31
CA ASP A 260 -22.46 2.95 -11.30
C ASP A 260 -21.82 2.15 -12.46
N ASP A 261 -22.26 0.91 -12.67
CA ASP A 261 -21.72 -0.04 -13.64
C ASP A 261 -20.26 -0.48 -13.37
N SER A 262 -19.56 0.05 -12.37
CA SER A 262 -18.22 -0.45 -12.02
C SER A 262 -18.27 -1.89 -11.48
N LEU A 263 -17.19 -2.66 -11.64
CA LEU A 263 -17.13 -4.02 -11.12
C LEU A 263 -16.89 -4.00 -9.60
N ALA A 264 -17.70 -4.74 -8.85
CA ALA A 264 -17.62 -4.78 -7.38
C ALA A 264 -16.25 -5.26 -6.89
N VAL A 265 -15.63 -6.20 -7.60
CA VAL A 265 -14.28 -6.72 -7.32
C VAL A 265 -13.17 -5.66 -7.49
N LEU A 266 -13.47 -4.53 -8.14
CA LEU A 266 -12.56 -3.40 -8.33
C LEU A 266 -12.92 -2.19 -7.46
N GLN A 267 -13.72 -2.37 -6.41
CA GLN A 267 -14.13 -1.28 -5.52
C GLN A 267 -12.94 -0.53 -4.89
N ASP A 268 -11.92 -1.27 -4.44
CA ASP A 268 -10.71 -0.73 -3.79
C ASP A 268 -9.52 -0.52 -4.74
N HIS A 269 -9.78 -0.43 -6.05
CA HIS A 269 -8.73 -0.19 -7.04
C HIS A 269 -8.10 1.20 -6.87
N ARG A 270 -6.80 1.36 -7.19
CA ARG A 270 -6.09 2.64 -7.06
C ARG A 270 -6.70 3.79 -7.88
N LEU A 271 -7.25 3.43 -9.04
CA LEU A 271 -7.94 4.35 -9.93
C LEU A 271 -9.39 4.48 -9.50
N GLU A 272 -9.79 5.70 -9.18
CA GLU A 272 -11.12 6.04 -8.66
C GLU A 272 -12.22 5.72 -9.68
N ARG A 273 -13.41 5.34 -9.18
CA ARG A 273 -14.57 5.03 -10.05
C ARG A 273 -15.04 6.26 -10.83
N ARG A 274 -14.90 7.45 -10.24
CA ARG A 274 -15.23 8.75 -10.82
C ARG A 274 -14.11 9.73 -10.51
N VAL A 275 -13.60 10.39 -11.54
CA VAL A 275 -12.58 11.45 -11.42
C VAL A 275 -13.19 12.75 -11.93
N GLU A 276 -13.16 13.79 -11.09
CA GLU A 276 -13.65 15.12 -11.44
C GLU A 276 -12.51 16.12 -11.39
N LEU A 277 -12.30 16.84 -12.49
CA LEU A 277 -11.18 17.76 -12.66
C LEU A 277 -11.67 19.16 -13.02
N ARG A 278 -10.92 20.16 -12.54
CA ARG A 278 -11.12 21.59 -12.82
C ARG A 278 -9.76 22.23 -13.12
N ILE A 279 -9.71 23.24 -13.98
CA ILE A 279 -8.47 24.02 -14.18
C ILE A 279 -8.12 24.70 -12.84
N GLY A 280 -6.84 24.67 -12.47
CA GLY A 280 -6.33 25.12 -11.17
C GLY A 280 -6.39 24.07 -10.07
N MET A 281 -6.93 22.87 -10.34
CA MET A 281 -6.97 21.78 -9.37
C MET A 281 -5.58 21.18 -9.15
N LEU A 282 -5.20 21.05 -7.88
CA LEU A 282 -4.01 20.31 -7.48
C LEU A 282 -4.29 18.81 -7.57
N VAL A 283 -3.42 18.09 -8.28
CA VAL A 283 -3.53 16.66 -8.52
C VAL A 283 -2.22 15.94 -8.24
N VAL A 284 -2.33 14.65 -7.99
CA VAL A 284 -1.18 13.74 -7.89
C VAL A 284 -1.36 12.61 -8.89
N LEU A 285 -0.26 12.27 -9.56
CA LEU A 285 -0.17 11.19 -10.52
C LEU A 285 -0.08 9.84 -9.79
N LEU A 286 -0.87 8.86 -10.23
CA LEU A 286 -0.97 7.54 -9.60
C LEU A 286 -0.13 6.44 -10.27
N VAL A 287 0.57 6.78 -11.36
CA VAL A 287 1.27 5.83 -12.23
C VAL A 287 2.64 6.36 -12.62
N ASN A 288 3.54 5.46 -13.01
CA ASN A 288 4.83 5.85 -13.57
C ASN A 288 4.66 6.11 -15.06
N LEU A 289 4.87 7.35 -15.49
CA LEU A 289 4.75 7.75 -16.90
C LEU A 289 6.11 7.88 -17.58
N ASP A 290 7.05 8.54 -16.92
CA ASP A 290 8.37 8.84 -17.46
C ASP A 290 9.32 9.08 -16.28
N LEU A 291 10.12 8.08 -15.95
CA LEU A 291 11.04 8.15 -14.81
C LEU A 291 12.19 9.14 -15.05
N GLU A 292 12.63 9.30 -16.31
CA GLU A 292 13.71 10.22 -16.67
C GLU A 292 13.25 11.67 -16.55
N ALA A 293 12.00 11.96 -16.94
CA ALA A 293 11.38 13.26 -16.75
C ALA A 293 10.86 13.51 -15.31
N GLY A 294 11.07 12.57 -14.38
CA GLY A 294 10.59 12.68 -13.00
C GLY A 294 9.08 12.56 -12.81
N LEU A 295 8.36 11.96 -13.79
CA LEU A 295 6.93 11.72 -13.75
C LEU A 295 6.62 10.30 -13.27
N CYS A 296 6.47 10.16 -11.96
CA CYS A 296 6.20 8.91 -11.27
C CYS A 296 4.95 8.98 -10.40
N ASN A 297 4.57 7.84 -9.83
CA ASN A 297 3.53 7.79 -8.82
C ASN A 297 3.91 8.66 -7.61
N GLY A 298 3.11 9.68 -7.31
CA GLY A 298 3.41 10.71 -6.32
C GLY A 298 3.75 12.08 -6.92
N SER A 299 4.06 12.18 -8.22
CA SER A 299 4.33 13.47 -8.87
C SER A 299 3.13 14.40 -8.78
N GLN A 300 3.35 15.59 -8.22
CA GLN A 300 2.32 16.60 -7.98
C GLN A 300 2.28 17.62 -9.10
N GLY A 301 1.07 18.10 -9.43
CA GLY A 301 0.90 19.10 -10.46
C GLY A 301 -0.46 19.76 -10.44
N ILE A 302 -0.64 20.75 -11.30
CA ILE A 302 -1.88 21.54 -11.39
C ILE A 302 -2.51 21.31 -12.76
N ILE A 303 -3.81 21.05 -12.79
CA ILE A 303 -4.56 21.03 -14.05
C ILE A 303 -4.46 22.42 -14.68
N CYS A 304 -3.79 22.51 -15.82
CA CYS A 304 -3.53 23.76 -16.54
C CYS A 304 -4.37 23.90 -17.82
N GLY A 305 -5.18 22.90 -18.14
CA GLY A 305 -6.08 22.90 -19.28
C GLY A 305 -6.53 21.50 -19.65
N PHE A 306 -7.19 21.40 -20.81
CA PHE A 306 -7.60 20.15 -21.41
C PHE A 306 -7.21 20.17 -22.90
N GLU A 307 -6.83 19.02 -23.44
CA GLU A 307 -6.54 18.82 -24.87
C GLU A 307 -7.67 18.02 -25.49
N ASP A 308 -8.14 18.37 -26.69
CA ASP A 308 -9.16 17.60 -27.38
C ASP A 308 -8.68 16.17 -27.67
N TYR A 309 -9.60 15.22 -27.59
CA TYR A 309 -9.32 13.84 -27.94
C TYR A 309 -8.94 13.72 -29.41
N ASP A 310 -7.74 13.21 -29.63
CA ASP A 310 -7.22 12.85 -30.93
C ASP A 310 -6.85 11.36 -30.90
N PRO A 311 -7.53 10.49 -31.67
CA PRO A 311 -7.26 9.05 -31.70
C PRO A 311 -5.83 8.75 -32.19
N ASP A 312 -5.21 9.63 -32.97
CA ASP A 312 -3.90 9.41 -33.57
C ASP A 312 -2.75 9.75 -32.59
N LYS A 313 -3.06 10.43 -31.47
CA LYS A 313 -2.10 10.81 -30.43
C LYS A 313 -2.11 9.88 -29.21
N ILE A 314 -2.86 8.78 -29.23
CA ILE A 314 -2.91 7.86 -28.08
C ILE A 314 -1.54 7.16 -27.96
N PRO A 315 -0.87 7.23 -26.79
CA PRO A 315 0.42 6.58 -26.61
C PRO A 315 0.31 5.09 -26.87
N THR A 316 1.09 4.58 -27.82
CA THR A 316 1.26 3.15 -28.05
C THR A 316 2.13 2.60 -26.93
N SER A 317 1.60 1.67 -26.13
CA SER A 317 2.41 1.10 -25.04
C SER A 317 3.45 0.14 -25.63
N ALA A 318 4.72 0.33 -25.29
CA ALA A 318 5.78 -0.62 -25.63
C ALA A 318 5.89 -1.70 -24.52
N ARG A 319 5.88 -2.97 -24.91
CA ARG A 319 6.27 -4.16 -24.12
C ARG A 319 5.30 -4.66 -23.02
N ASP A 320 4.18 -5.28 -23.41
CA ASP A 320 3.48 -6.31 -22.60
C ASP A 320 2.49 -7.11 -23.49
N ASN A 321 2.08 -8.31 -23.05
CA ASN A 321 1.15 -9.23 -23.74
C ASN A 321 -0.29 -8.70 -23.89
N HIS A 322 -0.60 -7.51 -23.36
CA HIS A 322 -1.95 -6.95 -23.30
C HIS A 322 -2.07 -5.55 -23.93
N ASN A 323 -1.07 -5.07 -24.67
CA ASN A 323 -1.04 -3.71 -25.20
C ASN A 323 -2.25 -3.40 -26.09
N ALA A 324 -2.60 -4.30 -27.01
CA ALA A 324 -3.78 -4.15 -27.87
C ALA A 324 -5.08 -4.00 -27.06
N LEU A 325 -5.23 -4.76 -25.95
CA LEU A 325 -6.39 -4.61 -25.07
C LEU A 325 -6.38 -3.24 -24.40
N ARG A 326 -5.24 -2.80 -23.86
CA ARG A 326 -5.11 -1.49 -23.18
C ARG A 326 -5.48 -0.35 -24.12
N GLU A 327 -4.90 -0.32 -25.30
CA GLU A 327 -5.17 0.71 -26.33
C GLU A 327 -6.66 0.73 -26.71
N GLN A 328 -7.25 -0.44 -26.98
CA GLN A 328 -8.67 -0.54 -27.27
C GLN A 328 -9.54 -0.02 -26.11
N GLN A 329 -9.17 -0.33 -24.86
CA GLN A 329 -9.93 0.15 -23.71
C GLN A 329 -9.76 1.65 -23.48
N VAL A 330 -8.61 2.26 -23.78
CA VAL A 330 -8.41 3.72 -23.71
C VAL A 330 -9.30 4.45 -24.73
N ILE A 331 -9.36 3.94 -25.97
CA ILE A 331 -10.26 4.46 -27.01
C ILE A 331 -11.73 4.33 -26.57
N ARG A 332 -12.11 3.14 -26.10
CA ARG A 332 -13.48 2.86 -25.63
C ARG A 332 -13.85 3.67 -24.38
N PHE A 333 -12.89 3.91 -23.51
CA PHE A 333 -13.06 4.77 -22.34
C PHE A 333 -13.42 6.16 -22.79
N MET A 334 -12.65 6.76 -23.70
CA MET A 334 -12.91 8.12 -24.18
C MET A 334 -14.21 8.23 -24.96
N SER A 335 -14.57 7.21 -25.75
CA SER A 335 -15.84 7.20 -26.49
C SER A 335 -17.09 7.20 -25.59
N ARG A 336 -16.94 6.82 -24.31
CA ARG A 336 -18.03 6.78 -23.31
C ARG A 336 -18.07 8.02 -22.43
N GLN A 337 -17.08 8.90 -22.49
CA GLN A 337 -17.07 10.12 -21.69
C GLN A 337 -17.98 11.18 -22.32
N GLY A 338 -18.61 12.00 -21.48
CA GLY A 338 -19.41 13.14 -21.95
C GLY A 338 -18.56 14.21 -22.63
N ASN A 339 -17.37 14.48 -22.07
CA ASN A 339 -16.39 15.41 -22.64
C ASN A 339 -15.21 14.62 -23.22
N LYS A 340 -14.94 14.82 -24.52
CA LYS A 340 -13.87 14.12 -25.23
C LYS A 340 -12.56 14.88 -25.17
N VAL A 341 -12.03 15.04 -23.96
CA VAL A 341 -10.80 15.80 -23.71
C VAL A 341 -9.90 15.06 -22.74
N TRP A 342 -8.59 15.31 -22.83
CA TRP A 342 -7.57 14.81 -21.91
C TRP A 342 -7.09 15.94 -20.98
N PRO A 343 -6.93 15.68 -19.68
CA PRO A 343 -6.38 16.70 -18.79
C PRO A 343 -4.93 17.01 -19.10
N ARG A 344 -4.57 18.29 -19.11
CA ARG A 344 -3.19 18.77 -19.18
C ARG A 344 -2.72 19.19 -17.80
N VAL A 345 -1.59 18.65 -17.36
CA VAL A 345 -1.02 18.92 -16.04
C VAL A 345 0.30 19.67 -16.21
N LEU A 346 0.47 20.73 -15.44
CA LEU A 346 1.76 21.35 -15.19
C LEU A 346 2.29 20.78 -13.87
N PHE A 347 3.27 19.87 -13.96
CA PHE A 347 3.89 19.26 -12.79
C PHE A 347 4.84 20.23 -12.09
N HIS A 348 5.07 20.01 -10.81
CA HIS A 348 5.97 20.85 -10.01
C HIS A 348 7.42 20.79 -10.50
N CYS A 349 7.83 19.70 -11.18
CA CYS A 349 9.11 19.60 -11.88
C CYS A 349 9.21 20.48 -13.15
N GLY A 350 8.17 21.25 -13.48
CA GLY A 350 8.11 22.14 -14.65
C GLY A 350 7.61 21.47 -15.93
N VAL A 351 7.47 20.14 -15.93
CA VAL A 351 7.00 19.39 -17.11
C VAL A 351 5.50 19.62 -17.30
N LYS A 352 5.12 20.03 -18.51
CA LYS A 352 3.72 20.13 -18.92
C LYS A 352 3.35 18.93 -19.80
N ARG A 353 2.35 18.15 -19.39
CA ARG A 353 2.03 16.88 -20.07
C ARG A 353 0.53 16.62 -20.14
N THR A 354 0.09 16.05 -21.26
CA THR A 354 -1.29 15.56 -21.46
C THR A 354 -1.45 14.18 -20.86
N ILE A 355 -2.36 14.01 -19.91
CA ILE A 355 -2.53 12.76 -19.18
C ILE A 355 -3.63 11.93 -19.83
N TYR A 356 -3.23 10.84 -20.48
CA TYR A 356 -4.15 9.86 -21.05
C TYR A 356 -4.69 8.92 -19.96
N ALA A 357 -5.80 8.26 -20.25
CA ALA A 357 -6.31 7.21 -19.38
C ALA A 357 -5.33 6.03 -19.31
N GLU A 358 -5.21 5.43 -18.13
CA GLU A 358 -4.43 4.22 -17.92
C GLU A 358 -5.36 3.02 -17.87
N CYS A 359 -5.05 1.95 -18.61
CA CYS A 359 -5.76 0.67 -18.55
C CYS A 359 -4.94 -0.35 -17.74
N VAL A 360 -5.32 -0.55 -16.48
CA VAL A 360 -4.72 -1.55 -15.61
C VAL A 360 -5.40 -2.90 -15.87
N VAL A 361 -4.61 -3.90 -16.25
CA VAL A 361 -5.09 -5.26 -16.59
C VAL A 361 -4.53 -6.26 -15.60
N ASN A 362 -5.42 -7.03 -14.98
CA ASN A 362 -5.11 -8.09 -14.03
C ASN A 362 -5.53 -9.45 -14.59
N SER A 363 -4.58 -10.39 -14.62
CA SER A 363 -4.84 -11.78 -15.03
C SER A 363 -5.41 -12.60 -13.87
N VAL A 364 -6.59 -13.18 -14.09
CA VAL A 364 -7.32 -14.03 -13.13
C VAL A 364 -7.65 -15.41 -13.73
N GLY A 365 -7.68 -16.45 -12.90
CA GLY A 365 -7.79 -17.85 -13.34
C GLY A 365 -6.42 -18.53 -13.54
N SER A 366 -6.38 -19.66 -14.27
CA SER A 366 -5.14 -20.33 -14.66
C SER A 366 -4.63 -19.86 -16.03
N ARG A 367 -3.34 -20.13 -16.28
CA ARG A 367 -2.67 -19.81 -17.53
C ARG A 367 -3.06 -20.71 -18.70
N GLU A 368 -3.50 -21.94 -18.45
CA GLU A 368 -3.87 -22.88 -19.50
C GLU A 368 -5.40 -22.89 -19.72
N PRO A 369 -5.91 -22.63 -20.95
CA PRO A 369 -5.23 -22.21 -22.18
C PRO A 369 -4.93 -20.69 -22.26
N SER A 370 -5.45 -19.88 -21.33
CA SER A 370 -5.08 -18.48 -21.07
C SER A 370 -5.89 -17.93 -19.89
N TYR A 371 -5.39 -16.90 -19.23
CA TYR A 371 -6.12 -16.20 -18.15
C TYR A 371 -7.42 -15.56 -18.65
N SER A 372 -8.38 -15.40 -17.75
CA SER A 372 -9.42 -14.36 -17.89
C SER A 372 -8.80 -13.02 -17.48
N LEU A 373 -9.25 -11.91 -18.06
CA LEU A 373 -8.65 -10.60 -17.82
C LEU A 373 -9.66 -9.67 -17.17
N LEU A 374 -9.33 -9.15 -15.99
CA LEU A 374 -10.05 -8.08 -15.32
C LEU A 374 -9.33 -6.77 -15.60
N HIS A 375 -10.03 -5.69 -15.94
CA HIS A 375 -9.37 -4.41 -16.20
C HIS A 375 -10.18 -3.20 -15.73
N ARG A 376 -9.48 -2.13 -15.36
CA ARG A 376 -10.02 -0.79 -15.11
C ARG A 376 -9.29 0.23 -15.99
N THR A 377 -10.04 1.07 -16.66
CA THR A 377 -9.51 2.20 -17.45
C THR A 377 -10.02 3.52 -16.89
N GLN A 378 -9.10 4.41 -16.52
CA GLN A 378 -9.44 5.71 -15.91
C GLN A 378 -8.25 6.68 -16.01
N ILE A 379 -8.52 7.99 -15.91
CA ILE A 379 -7.48 9.01 -15.73
C ILE A 379 -6.70 8.76 -14.43
N PRO A 380 -5.36 8.59 -14.46
CA PRO A 380 -4.54 8.27 -13.30
C PRO A 380 -4.21 9.48 -12.42
N LEU A 381 -5.21 10.32 -12.13
CA LEU A 381 -5.08 11.52 -11.31
C LEU A 381 -6.11 11.50 -10.18
N VAL A 382 -5.72 12.00 -9.02
CA VAL A 382 -6.64 12.26 -7.90
C VAL A 382 -6.39 13.64 -7.32
N ALA A 383 -7.40 14.19 -6.63
CA ALA A 383 -7.27 15.43 -5.88
C ALA A 383 -6.11 15.33 -4.89
N ALA A 384 -5.27 16.37 -4.87
CA ALA A 384 -4.04 16.38 -4.09
C ALA A 384 -3.92 17.59 -3.16
N TRP A 385 -5.00 18.32 -2.86
CA TRP A 385 -4.98 19.27 -1.74
C TRP A 385 -4.82 18.54 -0.41
N ALA A 386 -5.41 17.36 -0.28
CA ALA A 386 -5.28 16.50 0.88
C ALA A 386 -5.25 15.01 0.52
N MET A 387 -4.52 14.22 1.30
CA MET A 387 -4.46 12.76 1.23
C MET A 387 -4.31 12.18 2.64
N SER A 388 -4.77 10.95 2.88
CA SER A 388 -4.53 10.32 4.18
C SER A 388 -3.10 9.78 4.27
N ILE A 389 -2.52 9.75 5.47
CA ILE A 389 -1.15 9.23 5.70
C ILE A 389 -1.03 7.79 5.20
N HIS A 390 -2.00 6.92 5.51
CA HIS A 390 -2.11 5.57 4.95
C HIS A 390 -2.08 5.56 3.42
N LYS A 391 -2.76 6.52 2.78
CA LYS A 391 -2.76 6.63 1.32
C LYS A 391 -1.44 7.20 0.80
N SER A 392 -0.56 7.79 1.60
CA SER A 392 0.72 8.30 1.13
C SER A 392 1.86 7.28 1.18
N GLN A 393 1.67 6.14 1.86
CA GLN A 393 2.70 5.11 1.99
C GLN A 393 3.21 4.64 0.62
N GLY A 394 4.53 4.46 0.52
CA GLY A 394 5.25 4.19 -0.72
C GLY A 394 5.39 5.38 -1.69
N MET A 395 4.70 6.51 -1.50
CA MET A 395 4.84 7.70 -2.37
C MET A 395 6.01 8.58 -1.95
N THR A 396 6.56 9.31 -2.92
CA THR A 396 7.54 10.38 -2.70
C THR A 396 6.87 11.70 -3.11
N LEU A 397 6.88 12.68 -2.21
CA LEU A 397 6.24 13.98 -2.42
C LEU A 397 7.29 15.08 -2.32
N ASP A 398 7.43 15.88 -3.38
CA ASP A 398 8.38 16.99 -3.40
C ASP A 398 8.00 18.07 -2.41
N ARG A 399 6.69 18.32 -2.25
CA ARG A 399 6.15 19.31 -1.32
C ARG A 399 4.99 18.74 -0.53
N VAL A 400 5.14 18.68 0.79
CA VAL A 400 4.15 18.07 1.67
C VAL A 400 3.97 18.91 2.93
N ILE A 401 2.71 19.07 3.32
CA ILE A 401 2.33 19.62 4.62
C ILE A 401 1.76 18.47 5.43
N VAL A 402 2.25 18.26 6.64
CA VAL A 402 1.80 17.16 7.50
C VAL A 402 1.05 17.75 8.68
N ASN A 403 -0.18 17.29 8.90
CA ASN A 403 -0.94 17.60 10.10
C ASN A 403 -1.09 16.36 10.97
N LEU A 404 -0.43 16.37 12.13
CA LEU A 404 -0.37 15.23 13.07
C LEU A 404 -1.29 15.39 14.27
N THR A 405 -2.18 16.39 14.27
CA THR A 405 -3.06 16.69 15.43
C THR A 405 -3.94 15.49 15.83
N LYS A 406 -4.24 14.61 14.88
CA LYS A 406 -5.03 13.37 15.10
C LYS A 406 -4.24 12.10 14.76
N ALA A 407 -2.91 12.16 14.79
CA ALA A 407 -2.13 10.93 14.72
C ALA A 407 -2.51 10.06 15.93
N PHE A 408 -2.64 8.76 15.70
CA PHE A 408 -3.03 7.79 16.74
C PHE A 408 -2.17 6.53 16.73
N GLU A 409 -1.45 6.30 15.63
CA GLU A 409 -0.47 5.22 15.51
C GLU A 409 0.93 5.81 15.45
N GLU A 410 1.89 5.18 16.13
CA GLU A 410 3.30 5.58 16.14
C GLU A 410 3.89 5.67 14.73
N GLY A 411 3.61 4.65 13.90
CA GLY A 411 4.09 4.57 12.52
C GLY A 411 3.53 5.67 11.60
N GLN A 412 2.43 6.34 11.96
CA GLN A 412 1.86 7.42 11.13
C GLN A 412 2.78 8.63 11.05
N VAL A 413 3.44 8.99 12.16
CA VAL A 413 4.36 10.13 12.19
C VAL A 413 5.53 9.87 11.25
N TYR A 414 6.19 8.72 11.41
CA TYR A 414 7.31 8.34 10.54
C TYR A 414 6.91 8.22 9.07
N VAL A 415 5.78 7.58 8.78
CA VAL A 415 5.29 7.44 7.40
C VAL A 415 5.01 8.80 6.78
N ALA A 416 4.38 9.72 7.51
CA ALA A 416 4.04 11.05 7.01
C ALA A 416 5.28 11.91 6.74
N LEU A 417 6.22 11.99 7.70
CA LEU A 417 7.45 12.78 7.55
C LEU A 417 8.36 12.21 6.46
N SER A 418 8.45 10.88 6.37
CA SER A 418 9.31 10.19 5.38
C SER A 418 8.82 10.31 3.93
N ARG A 419 7.65 10.94 3.68
CA ARG A 419 7.17 11.23 2.32
C ARG A 419 7.93 12.38 1.66
N ALA A 420 8.40 13.33 2.46
CA ALA A 420 9.16 14.48 1.98
C ALA A 420 10.53 14.06 1.44
N THR A 421 10.99 14.72 0.38
CA THR A 421 12.36 14.56 -0.16
C THR A 421 13.39 15.43 0.56
N SER A 422 12.96 16.52 1.19
CA SER A 422 13.81 17.49 1.91
C SER A 422 13.04 18.21 3.01
N LEU A 423 13.75 18.86 3.94
CA LEU A 423 13.14 19.79 4.90
C LEU A 423 12.50 20.97 4.17
N GLU A 424 13.15 21.53 3.15
CA GLU A 424 12.60 22.63 2.36
C GLU A 424 11.20 22.31 1.79
N GLY A 425 10.99 21.06 1.35
CA GLY A 425 9.70 20.57 0.86
C GLY A 425 8.70 20.12 1.94
N LEU A 426 9.03 20.23 3.23
CA LEU A 426 8.20 19.76 4.34
C LEU A 426 7.72 20.94 5.19
N LYS A 427 6.46 20.90 5.64
CA LYS A 427 5.98 21.71 6.77
C LYS A 427 5.14 20.84 7.69
N VAL A 428 5.39 20.93 9.00
CA VAL A 428 4.51 20.33 10.00
C VAL A 428 3.56 21.40 10.54
N GLU A 429 2.26 21.09 10.58
CA GLU A 429 1.20 21.92 11.12
C GLU A 429 0.51 21.22 12.30
N GLY A 430 -0.05 22.01 13.22
CA GLY A 430 -0.80 21.52 14.38
C GLY A 430 0.01 21.59 15.68
N ASN A 431 -0.39 20.78 16.66
CA ASN A 431 0.26 20.73 17.96
C ASN A 431 1.57 19.90 17.87
N PRO A 432 2.73 20.42 18.35
CA PRO A 432 3.98 19.66 18.48
C PRO A 432 3.84 18.31 19.18
N ASP A 433 2.87 18.15 20.09
CA ASP A 433 2.60 16.87 20.78
C ASP A 433 2.33 15.73 19.79
N GLY A 434 1.83 16.02 18.59
CA GLY A 434 1.63 15.04 17.52
C GLY A 434 2.93 14.39 17.03
N LEU A 435 4.08 15.06 17.17
CA LEU A 435 5.40 14.49 16.88
C LEU A 435 5.85 13.51 17.97
N ALA A 436 5.31 13.62 19.19
CA ALA A 436 5.66 12.77 20.32
C ALA A 436 4.90 11.44 20.33
N ILE A 437 3.83 11.29 19.53
CA ILE A 437 2.98 10.07 19.49
C ILE A 437 3.77 8.81 19.12
N GLY A 438 4.87 8.94 18.37
CA GLY A 438 5.77 7.83 18.04
C GLY A 438 6.93 7.61 19.03
N SER A 439 6.99 8.36 20.13
CA SER A 439 8.08 8.24 21.10
C SER A 439 8.02 6.91 21.86
N GLY A 440 9.16 6.24 22.01
CA GLY A 440 9.27 4.89 22.54
C GLY A 440 9.26 3.82 21.45
N GLY A 441 8.43 4.01 20.41
CA GLY A 441 8.23 3.06 19.33
C GLY A 441 7.65 1.72 19.80
N ASN A 442 7.21 0.89 18.86
CA ASN A 442 6.57 -0.37 19.22
C ASN A 442 7.60 -1.33 19.83
N PRO A 443 7.42 -1.81 21.06
CA PRO A 443 8.42 -2.59 21.79
C PRO A 443 8.79 -3.89 21.08
N ASP A 444 7.81 -4.55 20.44
CA ASP A 444 8.00 -5.80 19.70
C ASP A 444 8.84 -5.58 18.44
N VAL A 445 8.54 -4.52 17.69
CA VAL A 445 9.33 -4.13 16.51
C VAL A 445 10.75 -3.77 16.93
N GLN A 446 10.90 -3.00 18.01
CA GLN A 446 12.21 -2.62 18.53
C GLN A 446 13.03 -3.85 18.97
N GLN A 447 12.40 -4.83 19.59
CA GLN A 447 13.03 -6.09 19.95
C GLN A 447 13.45 -6.87 18.70
N PHE A 448 12.55 -7.05 17.73
CA PHE A 448 12.85 -7.72 16.47
C PHE A 448 14.04 -7.09 15.74
N LEU A 449 14.07 -5.76 15.62
CA LEU A 449 15.19 -5.05 14.98
C LEU A 449 16.51 -5.24 15.72
N ARG A 450 16.50 -5.19 17.07
CA ARG A 450 17.71 -5.42 17.89
C ARG A 450 18.25 -6.83 17.73
N GLU A 451 17.37 -7.83 17.73
CA GLU A 451 17.75 -9.23 17.60
C GLU A 451 18.33 -9.55 16.23
N LYS A 452 17.73 -9.03 15.15
CA LYS A 452 18.12 -9.37 13.78
C LYS A 452 19.23 -8.50 13.20
N PHE A 453 19.33 -7.24 13.62
CA PHE A 453 20.28 -6.26 13.05
C PHE A 453 21.27 -5.69 14.07
N GLY A 454 21.16 -6.09 15.34
CA GLY A 454 22.09 -5.73 16.41
C GLY A 454 21.74 -4.44 17.16
N ALA A 455 22.18 -4.37 18.42
CA ALA A 455 21.92 -3.23 19.31
C ALA A 455 22.58 -1.90 18.88
N GLY A 456 23.52 -1.94 17.91
CA GLY A 456 24.16 -0.75 17.34
C GLY A 456 23.18 0.19 16.63
N LEU A 457 22.07 -0.36 16.10
CA LEU A 457 21.04 0.40 15.37
C LEU A 457 20.44 1.55 16.18
N LEU A 458 20.28 1.38 17.50
CA LEU A 458 19.76 2.41 18.40
C LEU A 458 20.85 3.37 18.90
N ARG A 459 22.09 2.87 19.04
CA ARG A 459 23.21 3.64 19.60
C ARG A 459 23.76 4.67 18.62
N GLU A 460 23.61 4.47 17.32
CA GLU A 460 24.07 5.43 16.30
C GLU A 460 23.27 6.75 16.30
N HIS A 461 22.07 6.75 16.89
CA HIS A 461 21.13 7.89 16.84
C HIS A 461 20.78 8.48 18.20
N CYS A 462 21.04 7.75 19.30
CA CYS A 462 21.12 8.32 20.63
C CYS A 462 22.50 9.00 20.77
N GLY A 463 22.55 10.33 20.71
CA GLY A 463 23.77 11.08 21.06
C GLY A 463 24.34 10.56 22.40
N THR A 464 25.67 10.52 22.52
CA THR A 464 26.38 10.07 23.72
C THR A 464 25.64 10.46 24.99
N PRO A 465 25.34 9.51 25.91
CA PRO A 465 24.70 9.88 27.16
C PRO A 465 25.63 10.82 27.92
N MET A 466 25.23 12.07 28.10
CA MET A 466 25.84 12.91 29.12
C MET A 466 25.52 12.30 30.49
N GLY A 467 26.48 11.56 31.03
CA GLY A 467 26.66 11.37 32.46
C GLY A 467 25.57 10.62 33.21
N ALA A 468 25.32 9.35 32.86
CA ALA A 468 24.87 8.39 33.88
C ALA A 468 26.12 7.91 34.63
N ARG A 469 26.44 8.56 35.76
CA ARG A 469 27.45 8.06 36.69
C ARG A 469 26.99 6.69 37.20
N ASP A 470 27.80 5.67 36.92
CA ASP A 470 27.79 4.42 37.65
C ASP A 470 27.79 4.70 39.16
N ARG A 471 26.72 4.33 39.83
CA ARG A 471 26.72 4.08 41.28
C ARG A 471 26.19 2.68 41.52
N LEU A 472 27.08 1.71 41.32
CA LEU A 472 27.02 0.40 41.93
C LEU A 472 28.44 0.07 42.42
N ALA A 473 28.73 0.48 43.66
CA ALA A 473 29.78 -0.11 44.52
C ALA A 473 29.67 0.51 45.93
N SER A 474 28.89 -0.15 46.78
CA SER A 474 29.18 -0.40 48.21
C SER A 474 28.05 -1.22 48.81
#